data_AF-A0A961A815-F1
#
_entry.id   AF-A0A961A815-F1
#
_cell.length_a   1.000
_cell.length_b   1.000
_cell.length_c   1.000
_cell.angle_alpha   90.00
_cell.angle_beta   90.00
_cell.angle_gamma   90.00
#
_symmetry.space_group_name_H-M   'P 1'
#
loop_
_entity.id
_entity.type
_entity.pdbx_description
1 polymer ?
#
loop_
_entity_poly.entity_id
_entity_poly.type
_entity_poly.pdbx_seq_one_letter_code
_entity_poly.pdbx_strand_id
1 'polypeptide(L)'
;MDCQRSCGTALSLLRNILLCLPLCLATAALAPAEAREADMLAEDTMDSQALPDFTTLWNFSDPAGTRAQFEELLPAAEGGADSLYLIELLTQIARTHGLEKDFDNAHLTLNRAQELLQAGDEAALRRGWMRYWLERGRAFNSAGSPQVARPLFLEAWLAGQDGGNDSLTIDAAHMLGIVTQGDESLEWNEKALALAASSSDPKAAQWAGSLYNNIGWTYMDNHQPQLALEKFEAGAQFRDANNHPEEPRMIAHWSVARALRELGRNPEALTKLQYVADKFPGHSADCFWHEEMGENTLATAGLEAARPHFENALPLLKEQAWVAESYPGRIERIETMLATGLPLLEIGSRALQFSLPNQDGREVSLAEALEGGPVVLAFYPKDHTGGCTLELAEYNRREGEFAAFNARVFGISGDSTESHEEFCAAQGYRLDLLADTDNAVRGAYGAATADGRIGRVSYVVSSDGYIRGFCASSSEMEAHAAAALEILGRMSGDTAGE
;
A
#
# COMPACT_ATOMS: atom_id res chain seq x y z
N MET A 1 16.24 8.04 -28.18
CA MET A 1 17.45 8.76 -28.62
C MET A 1 17.37 10.16 -28.04
N ASP A 2 18.52 10.69 -27.60
CA ASP A 2 18.77 11.99 -26.93
C ASP A 2 18.31 12.08 -25.47
N CYS A 3 19.14 11.89 -24.42
CA CYS A 3 20.51 12.32 -24.06
C CYS A 3 20.57 13.71 -23.40
N GLN A 4 21.12 13.71 -22.17
CA GLN A 4 21.85 14.80 -21.48
C GLN A 4 21.11 16.04 -20.95
N ARG A 5 21.15 16.18 -19.61
CA ARG A 5 21.72 17.29 -18.78
C ARG A 5 21.24 17.05 -17.34
N SER A 6 22.08 16.99 -16.30
CA SER A 6 23.10 17.97 -15.93
C SER A 6 24.06 17.35 -14.90
N CYS A 7 25.35 17.45 -15.17
CA CYS A 7 26.44 17.19 -14.22
C CYS A 7 27.51 18.29 -14.42
N GLY A 8 28.07 18.79 -13.31
CA GLY A 8 29.24 19.68 -13.24
C GLY A 8 28.90 21.15 -12.91
N THR A 9 29.62 21.89 -12.07
CA THR A 9 30.90 21.68 -11.36
C THR A 9 31.14 22.93 -10.49
N ALA A 10 31.79 22.82 -9.32
CA ALA A 10 32.67 23.88 -8.79
C ALA A 10 33.55 23.39 -7.64
N LEU A 11 34.78 23.00 -7.98
CA LEU A 11 35.94 22.97 -7.08
C LEU A 11 36.53 24.39 -6.97
N SER A 12 36.86 24.83 -5.75
CA SER A 12 38.17 25.43 -5.38
C SER A 12 38.02 26.47 -4.26
N LEU A 13 38.76 26.27 -3.18
CA LEU A 13 39.55 27.32 -2.52
C LEU A 13 40.53 26.65 -1.54
N LEU A 14 41.81 26.77 -1.88
CA LEU A 14 42.97 26.32 -1.13
C LEU A 14 43.88 27.54 -1.00
N ARG A 15 44.17 28.02 0.22
CA ARG A 15 45.52 28.46 0.67
C ARG A 15 45.58 29.16 2.04
N ASN A 16 46.58 28.67 2.80
CA ASN A 16 47.46 29.33 3.79
C ASN A 16 46.83 29.73 5.14
N ILE A 17 47.41 29.37 6.29
CA ILE A 17 48.70 29.89 6.79
C ILE A 17 49.46 28.88 7.69
N LEU A 18 50.79 28.98 7.59
CA LEU A 18 51.90 28.30 8.26
C LEU A 18 52.07 28.60 9.77
N LEU A 19 52.94 27.78 10.39
CA LEU A 19 53.85 28.01 11.55
C LEU A 19 53.34 27.70 12.96
N CYS A 20 53.83 26.61 13.56
CA CYS A 20 54.94 26.64 14.53
C CYS A 20 55.22 25.25 15.16
N LEU A 21 56.43 24.74 14.92
CA LEU A 21 57.12 23.73 15.74
C LEU A 21 58.00 24.46 16.77
N PRO A 22 58.29 23.84 17.93
CA PRO A 22 59.65 23.34 18.14
C PRO A 22 59.65 21.93 18.77
N LEU A 23 60.40 20.97 18.21
CA LEU A 23 61.73 20.53 18.65
C LEU A 23 61.87 20.33 20.17
N CYS A 24 61.91 19.06 20.59
CA CYS A 24 62.73 18.62 21.70
C CYS A 24 63.29 17.22 21.41
N LEU A 25 64.59 17.17 21.13
CA LEU A 25 65.44 15.99 21.07
C LEU A 25 65.95 15.72 22.49
N ALA A 26 65.79 14.51 23.01
CA ALA A 26 66.66 14.01 24.07
C ALA A 26 66.73 12.47 24.08
N THR A 27 67.85 11.99 23.54
CA THR A 27 68.73 10.93 24.07
C THR A 27 68.17 9.51 24.31
N ALA A 28 68.62 8.60 23.44
CA ALA A 28 68.74 7.17 23.70
C ALA A 28 69.73 6.87 24.83
N ALA A 29 69.34 6.00 25.76
CA ALA A 29 70.22 5.32 26.70
C ALA A 29 69.99 3.81 26.57
N LEU A 30 71.06 3.10 26.21
CA LEU A 30 71.18 1.64 26.21
C LEU A 30 71.33 1.13 27.64
N ALA A 31 70.57 0.08 28.01
CA ALA A 31 70.85 -0.85 29.11
C ALA A 31 70.03 -2.15 28.88
N PRO A 32 70.37 -3.30 29.50
CA PRO A 32 70.91 -4.45 28.80
C PRO A 32 69.94 -5.64 28.67
N ALA A 33 70.35 -6.59 27.83
CA ALA A 33 69.73 -7.89 27.65
C ALA A 33 69.84 -8.74 28.93
N GLU A 34 68.74 -8.94 29.64
CA GLU A 34 68.53 -10.03 30.62
C GLU A 34 67.06 -10.02 31.07
N ALA A 35 66.16 -10.36 30.15
CA ALA A 35 64.77 -10.76 30.43
C ALA A 35 64.19 -11.49 29.21
N ARG A 36 64.92 -12.52 28.74
CA ARG A 36 64.45 -13.49 27.73
C ARG A 36 64.46 -14.87 28.39
N GLU A 37 63.50 -15.10 29.29
CA GLU A 37 63.14 -16.43 29.82
C GLU A 37 61.86 -16.31 30.67
N ALA A 38 60.78 -15.85 30.04
CA ALA A 38 59.41 -16.00 30.54
C ALA A 38 58.39 -16.08 29.39
N ASP A 39 58.88 -16.41 28.19
CA ASP A 39 58.13 -16.45 26.95
C ASP A 39 58.27 -17.85 26.34
N MET A 40 57.76 -18.86 27.07
CA MET A 40 57.38 -20.18 26.57
C MET A 40 56.58 -20.85 27.70
N LEU A 41 55.37 -21.32 27.39
CA LEU A 41 54.41 -22.05 28.25
C LEU A 41 53.35 -21.20 28.97
N ALA A 42 52.46 -20.59 28.18
CA ALA A 42 51.01 -20.63 28.40
C ALA A 42 50.25 -20.19 27.13
N GLU A 43 50.57 -20.82 25.98
CA GLU A 43 49.55 -21.04 24.95
C GLU A 43 48.63 -22.13 25.49
N ASP A 44 47.58 -21.75 26.23
CA ASP A 44 46.40 -22.57 26.37
C ASP A 44 45.20 -21.72 26.80
N THR A 45 44.07 -22.00 26.16
CA THR A 45 42.73 -21.41 26.33
C THR A 45 42.55 -19.96 25.83
N MET A 46 42.63 -19.72 24.52
CA MET A 46 41.62 -18.83 23.90
C MET A 46 40.33 -19.64 23.86
N ASP A 47 39.51 -19.42 24.88
CA ASP A 47 38.14 -19.92 24.97
C ASP A 47 37.43 -19.55 23.66
N SER A 48 37.08 -20.56 22.85
CA SER A 48 36.28 -20.36 21.64
C SER A 48 34.86 -20.02 22.09
N GLN A 49 34.64 -18.78 22.53
CA GLN A 49 33.30 -18.33 22.85
C GLN A 49 32.47 -18.42 21.57
N ALA A 50 31.46 -19.29 21.61
CA ALA A 50 30.49 -19.40 20.54
C ALA A 50 29.88 -18.01 20.30
N LEU A 51 29.87 -17.57 19.04
CA LEU A 51 29.28 -16.29 18.67
C LEU A 51 27.80 -16.27 19.07
N PRO A 52 27.28 -15.12 19.55
CA PRO A 52 25.90 -15.03 20.00
C PRO A 52 24.92 -15.23 18.84
N ASP A 53 23.71 -15.69 19.14
CA ASP A 53 22.60 -15.66 18.17
C ASP A 53 22.19 -14.21 17.91
N PHE A 54 22.77 -13.63 16.85
CA PHE A 54 22.51 -12.24 16.47
C PHE A 54 21.02 -12.00 16.13
N THR A 55 20.23 -13.04 15.83
CA THR A 55 18.81 -12.84 15.51
C THR A 55 18.01 -12.27 16.68
N THR A 56 18.52 -12.43 17.91
CA THR A 56 17.93 -11.87 19.14
C THR A 56 18.19 -10.37 19.34
N LEU A 57 19.13 -9.79 18.58
CA LEU A 57 19.50 -8.37 18.67
C LEU A 57 18.65 -7.46 17.79
N TRP A 58 17.77 -8.03 16.96
CA TRP A 58 16.93 -7.25 16.04
C TRP A 58 16.00 -6.28 16.77
N ASN A 59 16.09 -5.00 16.43
CA ASN A 59 15.07 -4.00 16.68
C ASN A 59 14.62 -3.37 15.35
N PHE A 60 13.49 -3.80 14.81
CA PHE A 60 12.98 -3.30 13.53
C PHE A 60 12.61 -1.81 13.55
N SER A 61 12.35 -1.23 14.72
CA SER A 61 12.10 0.20 14.88
C SER A 61 13.38 1.04 14.93
N ASP A 62 14.54 0.40 15.05
CA ASP A 62 15.87 1.03 15.01
C ASP A 62 16.86 0.20 14.18
N PRO A 63 16.74 0.23 12.83
CA PRO A 63 17.64 -0.51 11.95
C PRO A 63 19.11 -0.08 12.10
N ALA A 64 19.36 1.21 12.37
CA ALA A 64 20.70 1.75 12.55
C ALA A 64 21.36 1.23 13.84
N GLY A 65 20.64 1.25 14.97
CA GLY A 65 21.10 0.68 16.23
C GLY A 65 21.32 -0.83 16.13
N THR A 66 20.41 -1.54 15.45
CA THR A 66 20.59 -2.97 15.15
C THR A 66 21.85 -3.22 14.33
N ARG A 67 22.10 -2.40 13.29
CA ARG A 67 23.32 -2.51 12.47
C ARG A 67 24.58 -2.36 13.31
N ALA A 68 24.64 -1.36 14.19
CA ALA A 68 25.80 -1.14 15.04
C ALA A 68 26.12 -2.39 15.90
N GLN A 69 25.09 -3.04 16.46
CA GLN A 69 25.27 -4.28 17.22
C GLN A 69 25.75 -5.45 16.35
N PHE A 70 25.30 -5.55 15.10
CA PHE A 70 25.80 -6.56 14.16
C PHE A 70 27.25 -6.31 13.73
N GLU A 71 27.61 -5.05 13.51
CA GLU A 71 28.96 -4.66 13.12
C GLU A 71 29.99 -4.93 14.23
N GLU A 72 29.60 -4.84 15.51
CA GLU A 72 30.44 -5.24 16.65
C GLU A 72 30.81 -6.73 16.62
N LEU A 73 30.00 -7.58 15.98
CA LEU A 73 30.26 -9.01 15.85
C LEU A 73 31.17 -9.36 14.67
N LEU A 74 31.34 -8.46 13.70
CA LEU A 74 32.11 -8.71 12.47
C LEU A 74 33.56 -9.15 12.73
N PRO A 75 34.36 -8.49 13.59
CA PRO A 75 35.75 -8.89 13.78
C PRO A 75 35.90 -10.33 14.29
N ALA A 76 35.02 -10.75 15.19
CA ALA A 76 35.01 -12.10 15.73
C ALA A 76 34.49 -13.14 14.71
N ALA A 77 33.47 -12.77 13.93
CA ALA A 77 32.95 -13.61 12.85
C ALA A 77 33.96 -13.81 11.70
N GLU A 78 34.71 -12.76 11.34
CA GLU A 78 35.75 -12.78 10.30
C GLU A 78 36.99 -13.58 10.71
N GLY A 79 37.36 -13.55 11.99
CA GLY A 79 38.46 -14.34 12.54
C GLY A 79 38.08 -15.79 12.85
N GLY A 80 36.79 -16.14 12.81
CA GLY A 80 36.25 -17.46 13.13
C GLY A 80 36.26 -18.44 11.97
N ALA A 81 36.00 -19.72 12.26
CA ALA A 81 35.89 -20.78 11.26
C ALA A 81 34.45 -20.95 10.69
N ASP A 82 33.45 -20.32 11.31
CA ASP A 82 32.04 -20.44 10.91
C ASP A 82 31.69 -19.45 9.78
N SER A 83 31.98 -19.86 8.55
CA SER A 83 31.68 -19.04 7.36
C SER A 83 30.18 -18.80 7.18
N LEU A 84 29.32 -19.74 7.61
CA LEU A 84 27.88 -19.58 7.51
C LEU A 84 27.41 -18.44 8.42
N TYR A 85 27.88 -18.40 9.66
CA TYR A 85 27.56 -17.31 10.58
C TYR A 85 27.89 -15.93 10.00
N LEU A 86 29.11 -15.77 9.46
CA LEU A 86 29.55 -14.51 8.85
C LEU A 86 28.67 -14.11 7.66
N ILE A 87 28.34 -15.06 6.77
CA ILE A 87 27.47 -14.83 5.62
C ILE A 87 26.10 -14.34 6.10
N GLU A 88 25.49 -15.02 7.06
CA GLU A 88 24.16 -14.64 7.55
C GLU A 88 24.17 -13.28 8.23
N LEU A 89 25.20 -12.98 9.04
CA LEU A 89 25.39 -11.68 9.66
C LEU A 89 25.47 -10.57 8.60
N LEU A 90 26.25 -10.77 7.54
CA LEU A 90 26.34 -9.82 6.41
C LEU A 90 24.99 -9.61 5.72
N THR A 91 24.20 -10.68 5.50
CA THR A 91 22.87 -10.51 4.90
C THR A 91 21.94 -9.67 5.79
N GLN A 92 22.03 -9.81 7.11
CA GLN A 92 21.20 -9.04 8.03
C GLN A 92 21.68 -7.58 8.18
N ILE A 93 23.00 -7.32 8.10
CA ILE A 93 23.53 -5.94 7.97
C ILE A 93 23.03 -5.31 6.67
N ALA A 94 23.00 -6.05 5.55
CA ALA A 94 22.44 -5.53 4.32
C ALA A 94 20.95 -5.21 4.44
N ARG A 95 20.18 -6.02 5.19
CA ARG A 95 18.77 -5.78 5.47
C ARG A 95 18.54 -4.46 6.21
N THR A 96 19.40 -4.09 7.18
CA THR A 96 19.27 -2.80 7.88
C THR A 96 19.49 -1.62 6.95
N HIS A 97 20.50 -1.67 6.08
CA HIS A 97 20.70 -0.66 5.03
C HIS A 97 19.48 -0.54 4.10
N GLY A 98 18.91 -1.67 3.67
CA GLY A 98 17.69 -1.68 2.85
C GLY A 98 16.49 -1.00 3.51
N LEU A 99 16.29 -1.23 4.82
CA LEU A 99 15.23 -0.58 5.60
C LEU A 99 15.42 0.93 5.72
N GLU A 100 16.67 1.42 5.71
CA GLU A 100 17.01 2.85 5.67
C GLU A 100 17.07 3.42 4.25
N LYS A 101 16.67 2.64 3.24
CA LYS A 101 16.74 2.99 1.80
C LYS A 101 18.16 3.28 1.28
N ASP A 102 19.17 2.77 1.98
CA ASP A 102 20.58 2.82 1.59
C ASP A 102 20.94 1.59 0.75
N PHE A 103 20.36 1.51 -0.45
CA PHE A 103 20.46 0.32 -1.30
C PHE A 103 21.88 0.06 -1.81
N ASP A 104 22.70 1.11 -1.95
CA ASP A 104 24.09 1.00 -2.37
C ASP A 104 24.91 0.20 -1.35
N ASN A 105 24.85 0.58 -0.06
CA ASN A 105 25.55 -0.17 0.99
C ASN A 105 24.93 -1.55 1.24
N ALA A 106 23.62 -1.71 1.07
CA ALA A 106 22.99 -3.03 1.09
C ALA A 106 23.61 -3.95 0.03
N HIS A 107 23.73 -3.48 -1.21
CA HIS A 107 24.32 -4.25 -2.31
C HIS A 107 25.83 -4.49 -2.12
N LEU A 108 26.59 -3.51 -1.63
CA LEU A 108 28.02 -3.68 -1.31
C LEU A 108 28.23 -4.77 -0.24
N THR A 109 27.41 -4.76 0.82
CA THR A 109 27.46 -5.77 1.88
C THR A 109 27.10 -7.16 1.35
N LEU A 110 26.07 -7.24 0.49
CA LEU A 110 25.68 -8.51 -0.14
C LEU A 110 26.70 -9.02 -1.14
N ASN A 111 27.48 -8.16 -1.81
CA ASN A 111 28.57 -8.61 -2.68
C ASN A 111 29.63 -9.37 -1.87
N ARG A 112 29.94 -8.88 -0.66
CA ARG A 112 30.87 -9.56 0.25
C ARG A 112 30.34 -10.93 0.69
N ALA A 113 29.05 -11.03 1.02
CA ALA A 113 28.43 -12.32 1.35
C ALA A 113 28.48 -13.30 0.15
N GLN A 114 28.26 -12.79 -1.07
CA GLN A 114 28.31 -13.58 -2.30
C GLN A 114 29.70 -14.17 -2.57
N GLU A 115 30.76 -13.41 -2.35
CA GLU A 115 32.14 -13.90 -2.52
C GLU A 115 32.44 -15.09 -1.61
N LEU A 116 32.02 -15.02 -0.35
CA LEU A 116 32.16 -16.12 0.62
C LEU A 116 31.32 -17.34 0.22
N LEU A 117 30.09 -17.11 -0.24
CA LEU A 117 29.19 -18.15 -0.71
C LEU A 117 29.75 -18.90 -1.92
N GLN A 118 30.35 -18.19 -2.87
CA GLN A 118 30.97 -18.77 -4.07
C GLN A 118 32.27 -19.53 -3.78
N ALA A 119 32.97 -19.18 -2.70
CA ALA A 119 34.19 -19.87 -2.28
C ALA A 119 33.94 -21.14 -1.46
N GLY A 120 32.74 -21.31 -0.92
CA GLY A 120 32.37 -22.43 -0.04
C GLY A 120 31.65 -23.58 -0.74
N ASP A 121 31.34 -24.63 0.02
CA ASP A 121 30.51 -25.74 -0.43
C ASP A 121 29.04 -25.33 -0.47
N GLU A 122 28.41 -25.45 -1.64
CA GLU A 122 27.05 -24.98 -1.89
C GLU A 122 26.01 -25.69 -1.01
N ALA A 123 26.18 -27.00 -0.78
CA ALA A 123 25.26 -27.75 0.06
C ALA A 123 25.34 -27.34 1.54
N ALA A 124 26.57 -27.14 2.05
CA ALA A 124 26.80 -26.67 3.41
C ALA A 124 26.32 -25.22 3.63
N LEU A 125 26.40 -24.37 2.60
CA LEU A 125 26.04 -22.95 2.68
C LEU A 125 24.65 -22.62 2.11
N ARG A 126 23.82 -23.63 1.83
CA ARG A 126 22.48 -23.47 1.24
C ARG A 126 21.61 -22.44 1.97
N ARG A 127 21.61 -22.47 3.30
CA ARG A 127 20.87 -21.50 4.13
C ARG A 127 21.38 -20.07 3.93
N GLY A 128 22.70 -19.91 3.77
CA GLY A 128 23.33 -18.64 3.45
C GLY A 128 22.95 -18.12 2.06
N TRP A 129 22.92 -19.00 1.06
CA TRP A 129 22.42 -18.68 -0.28
C TRP A 129 20.96 -18.22 -0.26
N MET A 130 20.08 -18.92 0.45
CA MET A 130 18.67 -18.53 0.62
C MET A 130 18.53 -17.12 1.19
N ARG A 131 19.25 -16.81 2.27
CA ARG A 131 19.25 -15.46 2.86
C ARG A 131 19.81 -14.41 1.92
N TYR A 132 20.90 -14.71 1.21
CA TYR A 132 21.48 -13.80 0.22
C TYR A 132 20.46 -13.42 -0.85
N TRP A 133 19.77 -14.40 -1.44
CA TRP A 133 18.77 -14.13 -2.48
C TRP A 133 17.57 -13.36 -1.94
N LEU A 134 17.09 -13.69 -0.75
CA LEU A 134 16.02 -12.94 -0.08
C LEU A 134 16.40 -11.47 0.14
N GLU A 135 17.56 -11.19 0.73
CA GLU A 135 17.93 -9.82 1.06
C GLU A 135 18.35 -9.02 -0.19
N ARG A 136 18.98 -9.66 -1.18
CA ARG A 136 19.25 -9.04 -2.49
C ARG A 136 17.96 -8.70 -3.23
N GLY A 137 17.00 -9.63 -3.23
CA GLY A 137 15.68 -9.43 -3.82
C GLY A 137 14.94 -8.28 -3.14
N ARG A 138 14.94 -8.23 -1.81
CA ARG A 138 14.33 -7.13 -1.04
C ARG A 138 14.94 -5.77 -1.40
N ALA A 139 16.27 -5.68 -1.49
CA ALA A 139 16.94 -4.44 -1.87
C ALA A 139 16.50 -3.95 -3.27
N PHE A 140 16.42 -4.84 -4.26
CA PHE A 140 15.91 -4.47 -5.59
C PHE A 140 14.42 -4.11 -5.59
N ASN A 141 13.59 -4.88 -4.86
CA ASN A 141 12.16 -4.62 -4.78
C ASN A 141 11.89 -3.23 -4.16
N SER A 142 12.50 -2.95 -3.01
CA SER A 142 12.36 -1.68 -2.30
C SER A 142 12.96 -0.50 -3.07
N ALA A 143 13.91 -0.74 -3.99
CA ALA A 143 14.42 0.25 -4.93
C ALA A 143 13.52 0.43 -6.19
N GLY A 144 12.35 -0.21 -6.25
CA GLY A 144 11.40 -0.09 -7.35
C GLY A 144 11.72 -0.97 -8.57
N SER A 145 12.43 -2.08 -8.37
CA SER A 145 12.79 -3.05 -9.41
C SER A 145 12.28 -4.47 -9.12
N PRO A 146 10.96 -4.68 -8.97
CA PRO A 146 10.36 -5.99 -8.65
C PRO A 146 10.71 -7.08 -9.70
N GLN A 147 10.85 -6.72 -10.97
CA GLN A 147 11.25 -7.60 -12.07
C GLN A 147 12.66 -8.18 -11.89
N VAL A 148 13.56 -7.47 -11.21
CA VAL A 148 14.90 -7.96 -10.86
C VAL A 148 14.85 -8.79 -9.58
N ALA A 149 13.95 -8.45 -8.65
CA ALA A 149 13.78 -9.15 -7.38
C ALA A 149 13.15 -10.55 -7.55
N ARG A 150 12.14 -10.68 -8.41
CA ARG A 150 11.39 -11.93 -8.63
C ARG A 150 12.27 -13.16 -8.87
N PRO A 151 13.23 -13.18 -9.83
CA PRO A 151 14.06 -14.36 -10.03
C PRO A 151 14.89 -14.72 -8.79
N LEU A 152 15.33 -13.75 -7.98
CA LEU A 152 16.09 -14.03 -6.76
C LEU A 152 15.21 -14.72 -5.71
N PHE A 153 13.98 -14.26 -5.50
CA PHE A 153 13.06 -14.95 -4.59
C PHE A 153 12.70 -16.35 -5.07
N LEU A 154 12.62 -16.56 -6.38
CA LEU A 154 12.41 -17.89 -6.95
C LEU A 154 13.59 -18.83 -6.66
N GLU A 155 14.84 -18.37 -6.79
CA GLU A 155 16.02 -19.16 -6.39
C GLU A 155 15.99 -19.53 -4.90
N ALA A 156 15.61 -18.58 -4.03
CA ALA A 156 15.45 -18.86 -2.60
C ALA A 156 14.37 -19.91 -2.32
N TRP A 157 13.24 -19.83 -3.02
CA TRP A 157 12.17 -20.83 -2.92
C TRP A 157 12.66 -22.22 -3.35
N LEU A 158 13.26 -22.32 -4.54
CA LEU A 158 13.74 -23.59 -5.10
C LEU A 158 14.79 -24.25 -4.20
N ALA A 159 15.73 -23.48 -3.66
CA ALA A 159 16.75 -23.99 -2.75
C ALA A 159 16.18 -24.57 -1.45
N GLY A 160 15.02 -24.09 -1.00
CA GLY A 160 14.32 -24.54 0.20
C GLY A 160 13.45 -25.79 0.01
N GLN A 161 13.24 -26.26 -1.23
CA GLN A 161 12.37 -27.41 -1.51
C GLN A 161 12.98 -28.76 -1.11
N ASP A 162 14.30 -28.82 -0.92
CA ASP A 162 15.02 -30.05 -0.52
C ASP A 162 14.83 -30.39 0.99
N GLY A 163 14.11 -29.55 1.73
CA GLY A 163 13.76 -29.74 3.14
C GLY A 163 14.76 -29.10 4.11
N GLY A 164 14.23 -28.71 5.28
CA GLY A 164 14.97 -27.89 6.24
C GLY A 164 15.02 -26.43 5.78
N ASN A 165 14.81 -25.50 6.71
CA ASN A 165 14.65 -24.05 6.45
C ASN A 165 13.25 -23.59 6.00
N ASP A 166 12.19 -24.33 6.38
CA ASP A 166 10.80 -24.01 6.04
C ASP A 166 10.44 -22.53 6.25
N SER A 167 10.92 -21.89 7.32
CA SER A 167 10.69 -20.46 7.57
C SER A 167 11.27 -19.54 6.47
N LEU A 168 12.47 -19.84 5.93
CA LEU A 168 13.06 -19.09 4.81
C LEU A 168 12.39 -19.43 3.49
N THR A 169 11.97 -20.69 3.29
CA THR A 169 11.20 -21.12 2.12
C THR A 169 9.85 -20.39 2.06
N ILE A 170 9.16 -20.30 3.19
CA ILE A 170 7.93 -19.52 3.33
C ILE A 170 8.19 -18.03 3.07
N ASP A 171 9.28 -17.47 3.60
CA ASP A 171 9.65 -16.07 3.31
C ASP A 171 9.82 -15.83 1.80
N ALA A 172 10.49 -16.76 1.09
CA ALA A 172 10.66 -16.66 -0.35
C ALA A 172 9.33 -16.67 -1.11
N ALA A 173 8.42 -17.59 -0.78
CA ALA A 173 7.09 -17.61 -1.39
C ALA A 173 6.25 -16.37 -1.01
N HIS A 174 6.34 -15.89 0.23
CA HIS A 174 5.70 -14.65 0.65
C HIS A 174 6.22 -13.45 -0.16
N MET A 175 7.53 -13.36 -0.38
CA MET A 175 8.13 -12.31 -1.22
C MET A 175 7.70 -12.42 -2.69
N LEU A 176 7.58 -13.64 -3.23
CA LEU A 176 7.00 -13.88 -4.56
C LEU A 176 5.54 -13.40 -4.62
N GLY A 177 4.75 -13.64 -3.58
CA GLY A 177 3.40 -13.12 -3.45
C GLY A 177 3.32 -11.59 -3.47
N ILE A 178 4.33 -10.89 -2.93
CA ILE A 178 4.42 -9.43 -2.94
C ILE A 178 4.79 -8.86 -4.31
N VAL A 179 5.71 -9.51 -5.03
CA VAL A 179 6.20 -8.98 -6.33
C VAL A 179 5.43 -9.46 -7.55
N THR A 180 4.38 -10.25 -7.34
CA THR A 180 3.46 -10.74 -8.37
C THR A 180 2.06 -10.17 -8.11
N GLN A 181 1.15 -10.32 -9.07
CA GLN A 181 -0.20 -9.77 -8.99
C GLN A 181 -1.24 -10.85 -9.31
N GLY A 182 -2.51 -10.58 -8.97
CA GLY A 182 -3.65 -11.44 -9.29
C GLY A 182 -3.46 -12.89 -8.83
N ASP A 183 -3.79 -13.83 -9.70
CA ASP A 183 -3.78 -15.27 -9.41
C ASP A 183 -2.38 -15.81 -9.04
N GLU A 184 -1.30 -15.25 -9.61
CA GLU A 184 0.07 -15.69 -9.27
C GLU A 184 0.41 -15.31 -7.82
N SER A 185 0.02 -14.11 -7.38
CA SER A 185 0.21 -13.67 -5.99
C SER A 185 -0.52 -14.61 -5.02
N LEU A 186 -1.75 -14.97 -5.35
CA LEU A 186 -2.56 -15.89 -4.57
C LEU A 186 -1.91 -17.27 -4.48
N GLU A 187 -1.45 -17.82 -5.62
CA GLU A 187 -0.81 -19.14 -5.69
C GLU A 187 0.43 -19.21 -4.77
N TRP A 188 1.28 -18.18 -4.78
CA TRP A 188 2.47 -18.13 -3.92
C TRP A 188 2.12 -18.06 -2.44
N ASN A 189 1.16 -17.21 -2.07
CA ASN A 189 0.73 -17.10 -0.68
C ASN A 189 0.06 -18.40 -0.18
N GLU A 190 -0.69 -19.10 -1.03
CA GLU A 190 -1.31 -20.38 -0.67
C GLU A 190 -0.28 -21.51 -0.52
N LYS A 191 0.76 -21.56 -1.38
CA LYS A 191 1.90 -22.47 -1.21
C LYS A 191 2.62 -22.23 0.12
N ALA A 192 2.88 -20.96 0.44
CA ALA A 192 3.49 -20.56 1.69
C ALA A 192 2.63 -20.98 2.90
N LEU A 193 1.31 -20.79 2.83
CA LEU A 193 0.40 -21.14 3.90
C LEU A 193 0.30 -22.65 4.12
N ALA A 194 0.27 -23.43 3.03
CA ALA A 194 0.29 -24.88 3.09
C ALA A 194 1.58 -25.39 3.75
N LEU A 195 2.73 -24.83 3.38
CA LEU A 195 4.01 -25.17 4.01
C LEU A 195 4.04 -24.78 5.49
N ALA A 196 3.54 -23.59 5.85
CA ALA A 196 3.43 -23.15 7.25
C ALA A 196 2.57 -24.10 8.09
N ALA A 197 1.49 -24.65 7.52
CA ALA A 197 0.59 -25.58 8.20
C ALA A 197 1.17 -27.00 8.34
N SER A 198 2.01 -27.45 7.40
CA SER A 198 2.63 -28.78 7.45
C SER A 198 3.98 -28.83 8.15
N SER A 199 4.63 -27.68 8.33
CA SER A 199 5.96 -27.58 8.93
C SER A 199 5.96 -27.99 10.40
N SER A 200 7.03 -28.67 10.82
CA SER A 200 7.33 -28.94 12.23
C SER A 200 8.13 -27.82 12.92
N ASP A 201 8.66 -26.86 12.16
CA ASP A 201 9.35 -25.67 12.67
C ASP A 201 8.33 -24.67 13.25
N PRO A 202 8.39 -24.36 14.57
CA PRO A 202 7.51 -23.37 15.18
C PRO A 202 7.63 -21.98 14.53
N LYS A 203 8.82 -21.59 14.04
CA LYS A 203 9.02 -20.29 13.38
C LYS A 203 8.31 -20.22 12.03
N ALA A 204 8.24 -21.32 11.30
CA ALA A 204 7.48 -21.44 10.06
C ALA A 204 5.97 -21.30 10.31
N ALA A 205 5.44 -21.93 11.36
CA ALA A 205 4.01 -21.85 11.69
C ALA A 205 3.54 -20.41 11.99
N GLN A 206 4.40 -19.56 12.58
CA GLN A 206 4.06 -18.17 12.90
C GLN A 206 3.76 -17.30 11.67
N TRP A 207 4.22 -17.70 10.47
CA TRP A 207 3.93 -16.98 9.23
C TRP A 207 2.46 -17.01 8.83
N ALA A 208 1.69 -18.02 9.28
CA ALA A 208 0.30 -18.21 8.89
C ALA A 208 -0.54 -16.94 9.10
N GLY A 209 -0.33 -16.21 10.20
CA GLY A 209 -1.06 -14.97 10.47
C GLY A 209 -0.84 -13.88 9.41
N SER A 210 0.37 -13.75 8.86
CA SER A 210 0.69 -12.76 7.82
C SER A 210 0.18 -13.22 6.46
N LEU A 211 0.29 -14.51 6.18
CA LEU A 211 -0.20 -15.13 4.95
C LEU A 211 -1.73 -15.03 4.84
N TYR A 212 -2.48 -15.31 5.92
CA TYR A 212 -3.93 -15.10 5.93
C TYR A 212 -4.33 -13.67 5.60
N ASN A 213 -3.60 -12.69 6.16
CA ASN A 213 -3.86 -11.28 5.89
C ASN A 213 -3.61 -10.94 4.41
N ASN A 214 -2.46 -11.35 3.87
CA ASN A 214 -2.12 -11.03 2.48
C ASN A 214 -3.10 -11.69 1.50
N ILE A 215 -3.41 -12.97 1.69
CA ILE A 215 -4.42 -13.69 0.89
C ILE A 215 -5.78 -12.98 0.97
N GLY A 216 -6.18 -12.54 2.17
CA GLY A 216 -7.42 -11.80 2.36
C GLY A 216 -7.46 -10.50 1.54
N TRP A 217 -6.37 -9.72 1.53
CA TRP A 217 -6.29 -8.51 0.71
C TRP A 217 -6.24 -8.80 -0.79
N THR A 218 -5.52 -9.84 -1.23
CA THR A 218 -5.57 -10.27 -2.64
C THR A 218 -7.00 -10.64 -3.06
N TYR A 219 -7.78 -11.28 -2.18
CA TYR A 219 -9.20 -11.52 -2.45
C TYR A 219 -10.05 -10.24 -2.47
N MET A 220 -9.74 -9.24 -1.66
CA MET A 220 -10.42 -7.92 -1.73
C MET A 220 -10.12 -7.23 -3.06
N ASP A 221 -8.86 -7.23 -3.50
CA ASP A 221 -8.42 -6.64 -4.76
C ASP A 221 -9.06 -7.35 -5.96
N ASN A 222 -9.24 -8.67 -5.87
CA ASN A 222 -9.95 -9.49 -6.85
C ASN A 222 -11.49 -9.43 -6.71
N HIS A 223 -12.03 -8.55 -5.86
CA HIS A 223 -13.47 -8.37 -5.64
C HIS A 223 -14.21 -9.64 -5.16
N GLN A 224 -13.55 -10.42 -4.32
CA GLN A 224 -14.06 -11.65 -3.69
C GLN A 224 -14.16 -11.48 -2.16
N PRO A 225 -14.99 -10.55 -1.66
CA PRO A 225 -14.99 -10.17 -0.24
C PRO A 225 -15.44 -11.29 0.71
N GLN A 226 -16.19 -12.28 0.20
CA GLN A 226 -16.57 -13.45 1.01
C GLN A 226 -15.37 -14.36 1.28
N LEU A 227 -14.52 -14.62 0.28
CA LEU A 227 -13.28 -15.38 0.47
C LEU A 227 -12.28 -14.59 1.31
N ALA A 228 -12.23 -13.27 1.12
CA ALA A 228 -11.42 -12.39 1.97
C ALA A 228 -11.82 -12.49 3.45
N LEU A 229 -13.13 -12.43 3.73
CA LEU A 229 -13.66 -12.55 5.09
C LEU A 229 -13.21 -13.86 5.76
N GLU A 230 -13.34 -15.00 5.07
CA GLU A 230 -12.91 -16.30 5.59
C GLU A 230 -11.43 -16.31 5.98
N LYS A 231 -10.57 -15.68 5.16
CA LYS A 231 -9.13 -15.60 5.43
C LYS A 231 -8.80 -14.64 6.57
N PHE A 232 -9.46 -13.48 6.62
CA PHE A 232 -9.28 -12.54 7.72
C PHE A 232 -9.75 -13.11 9.05
N GLU A 233 -10.86 -13.84 9.08
CA GLU A 233 -11.34 -14.53 10.29
C GLU A 233 -10.36 -15.60 10.76
N ALA A 234 -9.86 -16.43 9.84
CA ALA A 234 -8.84 -17.43 10.15
C ALA A 234 -7.55 -16.77 10.68
N GLY A 235 -7.11 -15.67 10.05
CA GLY A 235 -5.95 -14.90 10.48
C GLY A 235 -6.12 -14.29 11.87
N ALA A 236 -7.27 -13.69 12.14
CA ALA A 236 -7.57 -13.11 13.44
C ALA A 236 -7.62 -14.17 14.55
N GLN A 237 -8.31 -15.30 14.30
CA GLN A 237 -8.37 -16.43 15.23
C GLN A 237 -6.98 -17.02 15.49
N PHE A 238 -6.18 -17.21 14.44
CA PHE A 238 -4.81 -17.72 14.56
C PHE A 238 -3.96 -16.81 15.44
N ARG A 239 -3.96 -15.50 15.18
CA ARG A 239 -3.13 -14.53 15.92
C ARG A 239 -3.54 -14.44 17.39
N ASP A 240 -4.85 -14.50 17.67
CA ASP A 240 -5.37 -14.57 19.03
C ASP A 240 -4.93 -15.84 19.76
N ALA A 241 -5.09 -17.01 19.13
CA ALA A 241 -4.73 -18.30 19.73
C ALA A 241 -3.24 -18.42 20.03
N ASN A 242 -2.40 -17.74 19.26
CA ASN A 242 -0.94 -17.73 19.41
C ASN A 242 -0.40 -16.53 20.20
N ASN A 243 -1.27 -15.70 20.79
CA ASN A 243 -0.87 -14.51 21.57
C ASN A 243 0.11 -13.58 20.83
N HIS A 244 -0.15 -13.34 19.54
CA HIS A 244 0.64 -12.36 18.79
C HIS A 244 0.52 -10.96 19.44
N PRO A 245 1.45 -10.03 19.15
CA PRO A 245 1.35 -8.65 19.61
C PRO A 245 -0.02 -8.03 19.28
N GLU A 246 -0.43 -7.03 20.08
CA GLU A 246 -1.75 -6.42 19.98
C GLU A 246 -2.04 -5.83 18.60
N GLU A 247 -1.11 -5.05 18.04
CA GLU A 247 -1.29 -4.36 16.76
C GLU A 247 -1.62 -5.34 15.60
N PRO A 248 -0.87 -6.42 15.32
CA PRO A 248 -1.26 -7.37 14.28
C PRO A 248 -2.59 -8.09 14.54
N ARG A 249 -2.99 -8.28 15.81
CA ARG A 249 -4.31 -8.85 16.15
C ARG A 249 -5.41 -7.84 15.87
N MET A 250 -5.20 -6.58 16.24
CA MET A 250 -6.10 -5.47 15.95
C MET A 250 -6.32 -5.32 14.45
N ILE A 251 -5.24 -5.26 13.65
CA ILE A 251 -5.31 -5.16 12.19
C ILE A 251 -6.13 -6.30 11.61
N ALA A 252 -5.87 -7.55 12.02
CA ALA A 252 -6.62 -8.70 11.51
C ALA A 252 -8.12 -8.61 11.82
N HIS A 253 -8.51 -8.13 13.00
CA HIS A 253 -9.91 -7.92 13.34
C HIS A 253 -10.55 -6.72 12.62
N TRP A 254 -9.78 -5.66 12.36
CA TRP A 254 -10.21 -4.53 11.55
C TRP A 254 -10.45 -4.97 10.10
N SER A 255 -9.57 -5.80 9.52
CA SER A 255 -9.74 -6.37 8.18
C SER A 255 -11.00 -7.23 8.03
N VAL A 256 -11.38 -7.99 9.08
CA VAL A 256 -12.68 -8.69 9.12
C VAL A 256 -13.83 -7.69 8.97
N ALA A 257 -13.76 -6.56 9.68
CA ALA A 257 -14.81 -5.55 9.59
C ALA A 257 -14.86 -4.86 8.22
N ARG A 258 -13.69 -4.60 7.61
CA ARG A 258 -13.61 -4.07 6.24
C ARG A 258 -14.25 -5.01 5.21
N ALA A 259 -14.01 -6.31 5.33
CA ALA A 259 -14.64 -7.31 4.46
C ALA A 259 -16.15 -7.43 4.70
N LEU A 260 -16.61 -7.34 5.96
CA LEU A 260 -18.04 -7.29 6.29
C LEU A 260 -18.72 -6.06 5.66
N ARG A 261 -18.08 -4.89 5.69
CA ARG A 261 -18.58 -3.68 5.02
C ARG A 261 -18.75 -3.90 3.53
N GLU A 262 -17.75 -4.49 2.87
CA GLU A 262 -17.77 -4.77 1.43
C GLU A 262 -18.90 -5.74 1.04
N LEU A 263 -19.28 -6.63 1.95
CA LEU A 263 -20.44 -7.52 1.80
C LEU A 263 -21.79 -6.85 2.10
N GLY A 264 -21.81 -5.54 2.42
CA GLY A 264 -23.02 -4.84 2.86
C GLY A 264 -23.52 -5.24 4.25
N ARG A 265 -22.69 -5.93 5.04
CA ARG A 265 -23.00 -6.40 6.41
C ARG A 265 -22.59 -5.35 7.45
N ASN A 266 -22.94 -4.08 7.22
CA ASN A 266 -22.49 -2.94 8.01
C ASN A 266 -22.78 -3.03 9.52
N PRO A 267 -23.95 -3.53 9.99
CA PRO A 267 -24.18 -3.71 11.43
C PRO A 267 -23.21 -4.70 12.10
N GLU A 268 -22.81 -5.74 11.37
CA GLU A 268 -21.82 -6.71 11.85
C GLU A 268 -20.41 -6.12 11.84
N ALA A 269 -20.08 -5.32 10.82
CA ALA A 269 -18.84 -4.56 10.76
C ALA A 269 -18.71 -3.59 11.97
N LEU A 270 -19.77 -2.83 12.28
CA LEU A 270 -19.80 -1.94 13.46
C LEU A 270 -19.60 -2.73 14.77
N THR A 271 -20.27 -3.88 14.91
CA THR A 271 -20.08 -4.77 16.07
C THR A 271 -18.63 -5.23 16.17
N LYS A 272 -18.01 -5.60 15.04
CA LYS A 272 -16.61 -6.04 15.00
C LYS A 272 -15.65 -4.92 15.36
N LEU A 273 -15.96 -3.69 14.95
CA LEU A 273 -15.11 -2.54 15.21
C LEU A 273 -15.24 -2.03 16.64
N GLN A 274 -16.41 -2.14 17.25
CA GLN A 274 -16.57 -1.96 18.69
C GLN A 274 -15.76 -2.99 19.46
N TYR A 275 -15.75 -4.25 19.02
CA TYR A 275 -14.88 -5.27 19.61
C TYR A 275 -13.39 -4.89 19.51
N VAL A 276 -12.95 -4.35 18.37
CA VAL A 276 -11.57 -3.83 18.22
C VAL A 276 -11.31 -2.70 19.23
N ALA A 277 -12.26 -1.77 19.37
CA ALA A 277 -12.19 -0.67 20.34
C ALA A 277 -12.00 -1.17 21.77
N ASP A 278 -12.83 -2.11 22.20
CA ASP A 278 -12.86 -2.64 23.55
C ASP A 278 -11.63 -3.50 23.88
N LYS A 279 -11.16 -4.30 22.91
CA LYS A 279 -10.08 -5.27 23.12
C LYS A 279 -8.68 -4.67 22.97
N PHE A 280 -8.52 -3.64 22.14
CA PHE A 280 -7.21 -3.05 21.83
C PHE A 280 -7.19 -1.52 22.06
N PRO A 281 -7.59 -1.02 23.26
CA PRO A 281 -7.81 0.42 23.51
C PRO A 281 -6.58 1.31 23.24
N GLY A 282 -5.36 0.76 23.32
CA GLY A 282 -4.12 1.50 23.02
C GLY A 282 -3.81 1.66 21.53
N HIS A 283 -4.55 0.95 20.67
CA HIS A 283 -4.34 0.91 19.22
C HIS A 283 -5.63 1.28 18.45
N SER A 284 -6.79 1.21 19.09
CA SER A 284 -8.12 1.48 18.52
C SER A 284 -8.55 2.94 18.61
N ALA A 285 -7.79 3.82 17.96
CA ALA A 285 -8.19 5.21 17.73
C ALA A 285 -7.36 5.83 16.58
N ASP A 286 -6.80 5.00 15.70
CA ASP A 286 -6.09 5.50 14.54
C ASP A 286 -7.06 6.02 13.47
N CYS A 287 -6.50 6.67 12.46
CA CYS A 287 -7.25 7.22 11.34
C CYS A 287 -8.16 6.18 10.65
N PHE A 288 -7.71 4.93 10.53
CA PHE A 288 -8.41 3.88 9.80
C PHE A 288 -9.59 3.32 10.58
N TRP A 289 -9.48 3.22 11.91
CA TRP A 289 -10.62 2.85 12.73
C TRP A 289 -11.72 3.92 12.66
N HIS A 290 -11.35 5.20 12.82
CA HIS A 290 -12.33 6.29 12.77
C HIS A 290 -13.03 6.39 11.41
N GLU A 291 -12.28 6.30 10.32
CA GLU A 291 -12.87 6.33 8.99
C GLU A 291 -13.78 5.13 8.75
N GLU A 292 -13.36 3.93 9.12
CA GLU A 292 -14.18 2.73 8.92
C GLU A 292 -15.48 2.79 9.76
N MET A 293 -15.51 3.55 10.87
CA MET A 293 -16.73 3.80 11.65
C MET A 293 -17.62 4.77 10.92
N GLY A 294 -17.01 5.83 10.38
CA GLY A 294 -17.68 6.80 9.53
C GLY A 294 -18.38 6.12 8.37
N GLU A 295 -17.68 5.27 7.61
CA GLU A 295 -18.23 4.58 6.44
C GLU A 295 -19.39 3.65 6.79
N ASN A 296 -19.23 2.81 7.82
CA ASN A 296 -20.30 1.91 8.23
C ASN A 296 -21.50 2.64 8.85
N THR A 297 -21.26 3.73 9.58
CA THR A 297 -22.32 4.57 10.15
C THR A 297 -23.02 5.38 9.06
N LEU A 298 -22.29 5.84 8.05
CA LEU A 298 -22.85 6.54 6.90
C LEU A 298 -23.86 5.65 6.17
N ALA A 299 -23.50 4.39 5.91
CA ALA A 299 -24.35 3.41 5.25
C ALA A 299 -25.60 3.02 6.06
N THR A 300 -25.56 3.10 7.40
CA THR A 300 -26.64 2.58 8.28
C THR A 300 -27.49 3.65 8.93
N ALA A 301 -26.92 4.84 9.17
CA ALA A 301 -27.53 5.92 9.94
C ALA A 301 -27.36 7.31 9.29
N GLY A 302 -26.70 7.39 8.14
CA GLY A 302 -26.53 8.63 7.37
C GLY A 302 -25.40 9.54 7.88
N LEU A 303 -25.15 10.62 7.14
CA LEU A 303 -23.99 11.48 7.34
C LEU A 303 -23.99 12.22 8.68
N GLU A 304 -25.14 12.62 9.21
CA GLU A 304 -25.21 13.31 10.51
C GLU A 304 -24.70 12.42 11.65
N ALA A 305 -25.03 11.13 11.64
CA ALA A 305 -24.52 10.17 12.61
C ALA A 305 -23.04 9.83 12.37
N ALA A 306 -22.60 9.79 11.11
CA ALA A 306 -21.23 9.47 10.73
C ALA A 306 -20.23 10.63 10.93
N ARG A 307 -20.72 11.87 10.92
CA ARG A 307 -19.91 13.10 10.96
C ARG A 307 -18.84 13.11 12.06
N PRO A 308 -19.13 12.78 13.34
CA PRO A 308 -18.11 12.80 14.38
C PRO A 308 -16.95 11.82 14.10
N HIS A 309 -17.21 10.70 13.43
CA HIS A 309 -16.18 9.75 13.08
C HIS A 309 -15.24 10.31 12.01
N PHE A 310 -15.79 10.93 10.96
CA PHE A 310 -15.01 11.57 9.92
C PHE A 310 -14.23 12.80 10.42
N GLU A 311 -14.80 13.59 11.33
CA GLU A 311 -14.10 14.72 11.96
C GLU A 311 -12.89 14.29 12.78
N ASN A 312 -12.95 13.11 13.41
CA ASN A 312 -11.80 12.51 14.11
C ASN A 312 -10.80 11.86 13.14
N ALA A 313 -11.27 11.23 12.07
CA ALA A 313 -10.40 10.57 11.08
C ALA A 313 -9.56 11.58 10.28
N LEU A 314 -10.18 12.67 9.83
CA LEU A 314 -9.58 13.61 8.88
C LEU A 314 -8.22 14.19 9.29
N PRO A 315 -8.01 14.76 10.50
CA PRO A 315 -6.70 15.28 10.89
C PRO A 315 -5.64 14.17 10.92
N LEU A 316 -6.00 12.99 11.41
CA LEU A 316 -5.08 11.84 11.50
C LEU A 316 -4.70 11.30 10.12
N LEU A 317 -5.64 11.26 9.17
CA LEU A 317 -5.37 10.88 7.78
C LEU A 317 -4.40 11.85 7.11
N LYS A 318 -4.52 13.16 7.37
CA LYS A 318 -3.63 14.18 6.81
C LYS A 318 -2.19 14.10 7.33
N GLU A 319 -1.98 13.52 8.51
CA GLU A 319 -0.64 13.27 9.06
C GLU A 319 0.07 12.10 8.35
N GLN A 320 -0.67 11.23 7.66
CA GLN A 320 -0.13 10.11 6.92
C GLN A 320 0.29 10.55 5.51
N ALA A 321 1.56 10.94 5.34
CA ALA A 321 2.10 11.40 4.05
C ALA A 321 1.78 10.42 2.89
N TRP A 322 1.89 9.12 3.14
CA TRP A 322 1.61 8.08 2.15
C TRP A 322 0.14 8.01 1.72
N VAL A 323 -0.82 8.40 2.58
CA VAL A 323 -2.25 8.43 2.24
C VAL A 323 -2.52 9.52 1.22
N ALA A 324 -1.95 10.71 1.43
CA ALA A 324 -2.08 11.81 0.48
C ALA A 324 -1.44 11.48 -0.89
N GLU A 325 -0.29 10.78 -0.87
CA GLU A 325 0.40 10.35 -2.10
C GLU A 325 -0.36 9.25 -2.85
N SER A 326 -0.92 8.27 -2.14
CA SER A 326 -1.50 7.06 -2.76
C SER A 326 -3.00 7.17 -3.00
N TYR A 327 -3.71 7.97 -2.21
CA TYR A 327 -5.18 8.09 -2.23
C TYR A 327 -5.63 9.55 -2.13
N PRO A 328 -5.21 10.43 -3.05
CA PRO A 328 -5.47 11.87 -2.94
C PRO A 328 -6.96 12.22 -2.81
N GLY A 329 -7.84 11.48 -3.52
CA GLY A 329 -9.29 11.70 -3.43
C GLY A 329 -9.95 11.22 -2.13
N ARG A 330 -9.24 10.47 -1.27
CA ARG A 330 -9.77 9.96 0.00
C ARG A 330 -10.00 11.09 1.00
N ILE A 331 -8.99 11.95 1.19
CA ILE A 331 -9.05 13.11 2.08
C ILE A 331 -10.04 14.14 1.53
N GLU A 332 -9.93 14.45 0.23
CA GLU A 332 -10.82 15.39 -0.45
C GLU A 332 -12.29 15.01 -0.27
N ARG A 333 -12.66 13.73 -0.47
CA ARG A 333 -14.02 13.24 -0.24
C ARG A 333 -14.54 13.59 1.15
N ILE A 334 -13.77 13.26 2.19
CA ILE A 334 -14.18 13.49 3.57
C ILE A 334 -14.35 14.99 3.84
N GLU A 335 -13.42 15.82 3.38
CA GLU A 335 -13.52 17.27 3.49
C GLU A 335 -14.78 17.80 2.81
N THR A 336 -15.06 17.36 1.58
CA THR A 336 -16.24 17.78 0.84
C THR A 336 -17.52 17.32 1.51
N MET A 337 -17.60 16.08 2.00
CA MET A 337 -18.77 15.59 2.75
C MET A 337 -19.03 16.45 4.00
N LEU A 338 -17.99 16.72 4.77
CA LEU A 338 -18.10 17.51 5.99
C LEU A 338 -18.52 18.96 5.70
N ALA A 339 -17.99 19.58 4.65
CA ALA A 339 -18.28 20.95 4.26
C ALA A 339 -19.65 21.14 3.60
N THR A 340 -20.09 20.18 2.78
CA THR A 340 -21.30 20.32 1.95
C THR A 340 -22.53 19.63 2.54
N GLY A 341 -22.34 18.63 3.41
CA GLY A 341 -23.41 17.77 3.91
C GLY A 341 -23.90 16.72 2.91
N LEU A 342 -23.21 16.55 1.77
CA LEU A 342 -23.51 15.50 0.79
C LEU A 342 -22.87 14.18 1.23
N PRO A 343 -23.62 13.05 1.29
CA PRO A 343 -23.08 11.74 1.65
C PRO A 343 -22.39 11.08 0.45
N LEU A 344 -21.25 11.62 0.03
CA LEU A 344 -20.52 11.18 -1.17
C LEU A 344 -20.07 9.72 -1.07
N LEU A 345 -20.12 9.00 -2.18
CA LEU A 345 -19.68 7.60 -2.26
C LEU A 345 -18.14 7.49 -2.19
N GLU A 346 -17.66 6.42 -1.55
CA GLU A 346 -16.23 6.11 -1.44
C GLU A 346 -15.61 5.85 -2.81
N ILE A 347 -14.44 6.42 -3.07
CA ILE A 347 -13.65 6.12 -4.27
C ILE A 347 -13.17 4.67 -4.18
N GLY A 348 -13.29 3.94 -5.28
CA GLY A 348 -13.01 2.50 -5.34
C GLY A 348 -14.21 1.63 -4.93
N SER A 349 -15.34 2.21 -4.52
CA SER A 349 -16.57 1.45 -4.35
C SER A 349 -17.26 1.17 -5.69
N ARG A 350 -18.07 0.11 -5.73
CA ARG A 350 -18.83 -0.25 -6.93
C ARG A 350 -19.96 0.74 -7.16
N ALA A 351 -20.10 1.21 -8.40
CA ALA A 351 -21.18 2.09 -8.80
C ALA A 351 -22.55 1.40 -8.64
N LEU A 352 -23.51 2.11 -8.06
CA LEU A 352 -24.86 1.62 -7.83
C LEU A 352 -25.61 1.50 -9.15
N GLN A 353 -26.16 0.33 -9.42
CA GLN A 353 -26.84 0.04 -10.68
C GLN A 353 -28.19 0.76 -10.76
N PHE A 354 -28.52 1.27 -11.94
CA PHE A 354 -29.81 1.88 -12.23
C PHE A 354 -30.22 1.66 -13.69
N SER A 355 -31.50 1.89 -13.94
CA SER A 355 -32.13 1.96 -15.25
C SER A 355 -33.06 3.16 -15.24
N LEU A 356 -32.81 4.14 -16.11
CA LEU A 356 -33.58 5.39 -16.18
C LEU A 356 -33.92 5.73 -17.63
N PRO A 357 -35.10 6.29 -17.92
CA PRO A 357 -35.42 6.76 -19.26
C PRO A 357 -34.64 8.04 -19.58
N ASN A 358 -34.09 8.11 -20.79
CA ASN A 358 -33.49 9.33 -21.32
C ASN A 358 -34.56 10.31 -21.85
N GLN A 359 -34.12 11.43 -22.43
CA GLN A 359 -34.98 12.45 -23.07
C GLN A 359 -35.88 11.92 -24.19
N ASP A 360 -35.51 10.81 -24.85
CA ASP A 360 -36.29 10.20 -25.92
C ASP A 360 -37.25 9.11 -25.41
N GLY A 361 -37.34 8.94 -24.09
CA GLY A 361 -38.06 7.85 -23.43
C GLY A 361 -37.41 6.48 -23.60
N ARG A 362 -36.16 6.43 -24.07
CA ARG A 362 -35.39 5.20 -24.16
C ARG A 362 -34.76 4.88 -22.82
N GLU A 363 -34.97 3.67 -22.36
CA GLU A 363 -34.35 3.16 -21.15
C GLU A 363 -32.82 3.06 -21.29
N VAL A 364 -32.07 3.60 -20.33
CA VAL A 364 -30.61 3.55 -20.25
C VAL A 364 -30.21 2.86 -18.94
N SER A 365 -29.47 1.76 -19.09
CA SER A 365 -28.87 1.02 -17.98
C SER A 365 -27.41 1.40 -17.79
N LEU A 366 -26.98 1.58 -16.54
CA LEU A 366 -25.55 1.79 -16.23
C LEU A 366 -24.70 0.59 -16.68
N ALA A 367 -25.17 -0.64 -16.43
CA ALA A 367 -24.44 -1.86 -16.78
C ALA A 367 -24.17 -1.93 -18.30
N GLU A 368 -25.19 -1.68 -19.12
CA GLU A 368 -25.05 -1.67 -20.59
C GLU A 368 -24.16 -0.53 -21.07
N ALA A 369 -24.22 0.63 -20.41
CA ALA A 369 -23.37 1.77 -20.78
C ALA A 369 -21.88 1.47 -20.52
N LEU A 370 -21.56 0.76 -19.44
CA LEU A 370 -20.19 0.41 -19.06
C LEU A 370 -19.53 -0.60 -20.02
N GLU A 371 -20.32 -1.39 -20.76
CA GLU A 371 -19.80 -2.26 -21.84
C GLU A 371 -19.14 -1.45 -22.97
N GLY A 372 -19.55 -0.18 -23.14
CA GLY A 372 -19.02 0.72 -24.16
C GLY A 372 -17.77 1.51 -23.74
N GLY A 373 -17.44 1.53 -22.45
CA GLY A 373 -16.36 2.33 -21.89
C GLY A 373 -16.73 2.99 -20.56
N PRO A 374 -15.86 3.88 -20.03
CA PRO A 374 -16.15 4.62 -18.81
C PRO A 374 -17.42 5.48 -18.90
N VAL A 375 -18.05 5.75 -17.78
CA VAL A 375 -19.27 6.57 -17.69
C VAL A 375 -19.06 7.72 -16.71
N VAL A 376 -19.43 8.93 -17.13
CA VAL A 376 -19.52 10.12 -16.29
C VAL A 376 -20.98 10.35 -15.92
N LEU A 377 -21.27 10.35 -14.62
CA LEU A 377 -22.60 10.62 -14.07
C LEU A 377 -22.61 12.03 -13.51
N ALA A 378 -23.32 12.96 -14.14
CA ALA A 378 -23.42 14.36 -13.71
C ALA A 378 -24.81 14.63 -13.10
N PHE A 379 -24.89 14.60 -11.77
CA PHE A 379 -26.10 14.92 -11.03
C PHE A 379 -26.25 16.44 -10.88
N TYR A 380 -27.39 16.98 -11.32
CA TYR A 380 -27.69 18.41 -11.25
C TYR A 380 -29.08 18.71 -10.68
N PRO A 381 -29.31 19.90 -10.10
CA PRO A 381 -30.56 20.21 -9.42
C PRO A 381 -31.83 20.19 -10.29
N LYS A 382 -31.80 20.90 -11.43
CA LYS A 382 -33.00 21.16 -12.24
C LYS A 382 -32.74 21.70 -13.65
N ASP A 383 -33.50 21.23 -14.63
CA ASP A 383 -33.57 21.78 -15.98
C ASP A 383 -33.92 23.27 -16.03
N HIS A 384 -33.55 23.92 -17.14
CA HIS A 384 -33.88 25.31 -17.46
C HIS A 384 -33.45 26.35 -16.40
N THR A 385 -32.50 25.99 -15.52
CA THR A 385 -31.91 26.92 -14.55
C THR A 385 -30.50 27.33 -14.99
N GLY A 386 -30.15 28.61 -14.78
CA GLY A 386 -28.91 29.19 -15.34
C GLY A 386 -27.64 28.41 -14.99
N GLY A 387 -27.51 27.95 -13.74
CA GLY A 387 -26.36 27.14 -13.32
C GLY A 387 -26.28 25.78 -14.01
N CYS A 388 -27.40 25.07 -14.13
CA CYS A 388 -27.45 23.76 -14.81
C CYS A 388 -27.24 23.90 -16.32
N THR A 389 -27.72 24.99 -16.92
CA THR A 389 -27.44 25.31 -18.31
C THR A 389 -25.94 25.47 -18.54
N LEU A 390 -25.21 26.18 -17.68
CA LEU A 390 -23.76 26.35 -17.81
C LEU A 390 -23.00 25.03 -17.65
N GLU A 391 -23.35 24.25 -16.63
CA GLU A 391 -22.71 22.95 -16.34
C GLU A 391 -22.86 21.97 -17.52
N LEU A 392 -24.08 21.75 -17.99
CA LEU A 392 -24.34 20.77 -19.06
C LEU A 392 -23.85 21.28 -20.42
N ALA A 393 -23.84 22.60 -20.66
CA ALA A 393 -23.22 23.17 -21.85
C ALA A 393 -21.71 22.91 -21.90
N GLU A 394 -21.02 22.93 -20.76
CA GLU A 394 -19.60 22.61 -20.69
C GLU A 394 -19.33 21.13 -21.02
N TYR A 395 -20.12 20.20 -20.48
CA TYR A 395 -20.07 18.79 -20.87
C TYR A 395 -20.32 18.60 -22.37
N ASN A 396 -21.36 19.24 -22.92
CA ASN A 396 -21.70 19.17 -24.34
C ASN A 396 -20.58 19.73 -25.24
N ARG A 397 -19.96 20.84 -24.83
CA ARG A 397 -18.85 21.47 -25.56
C ARG A 397 -17.62 20.57 -25.63
N ARG A 398 -17.39 19.76 -24.60
CA ARG A 398 -16.24 18.85 -24.45
C ARG A 398 -16.53 17.42 -24.87
N GLU A 399 -17.65 17.13 -25.51
CA GLU A 399 -18.04 15.78 -25.94
C GLU A 399 -16.92 15.05 -26.71
N GLY A 400 -16.18 15.77 -27.58
CA GLY A 400 -15.06 15.18 -28.31
C GLY A 400 -13.87 14.76 -27.42
N GLU A 401 -13.65 15.44 -26.29
CA GLU A 401 -12.63 15.07 -25.30
C GLU A 401 -13.06 13.80 -24.54
N PHE A 402 -14.33 13.70 -24.13
CA PHE A 402 -14.87 12.48 -23.50
C PHE A 402 -14.87 11.29 -24.47
N ALA A 403 -15.25 11.52 -25.73
CA ALA A 403 -15.22 10.49 -26.77
C ALA A 403 -13.82 9.94 -27.03
N ALA A 404 -12.76 10.74 -26.82
CA ALA A 404 -11.37 10.27 -26.94
C ALA A 404 -11.01 9.20 -25.89
N PHE A 405 -11.73 9.17 -24.77
CA PHE A 405 -11.63 8.12 -23.73
C PHE A 405 -12.69 7.01 -23.89
N ASN A 406 -13.47 7.02 -24.98
CA ASN A 406 -14.70 6.23 -25.12
C ASN A 406 -15.69 6.44 -23.95
N ALA A 407 -15.63 7.61 -23.30
CA ALA A 407 -16.44 7.88 -22.13
C ALA A 407 -17.81 8.43 -22.55
N ARG A 408 -18.89 7.91 -21.94
CA ARG A 408 -20.25 8.45 -22.08
C ARG A 408 -20.56 9.39 -20.92
N VAL A 409 -21.29 10.47 -21.19
CA VAL A 409 -21.73 11.42 -20.16
C VAL A 409 -23.26 11.35 -20.04
N PHE A 410 -23.75 11.18 -18.82
CA PHE A 410 -25.17 11.24 -18.48
C PHE A 410 -25.43 12.39 -17.51
N GLY A 411 -26.30 13.32 -17.91
CA GLY A 411 -26.88 14.27 -16.97
C GLY A 411 -28.06 13.62 -16.23
N ILE A 412 -28.14 13.73 -14.92
CA ILE A 412 -29.23 13.13 -14.11
C ILE A 412 -29.87 14.19 -13.22
N SER A 413 -31.18 14.37 -13.33
CA SER A 413 -31.99 15.17 -12.40
C SER A 413 -33.34 14.50 -12.15
N GLY A 414 -34.13 15.07 -11.23
CA GLY A 414 -35.49 14.59 -10.97
C GLY A 414 -36.57 15.19 -11.87
N ASP A 415 -36.18 15.84 -12.98
CA ASP A 415 -37.13 16.33 -13.98
C ASP A 415 -37.64 15.17 -14.86
N SER A 416 -38.72 15.39 -15.60
CA SER A 416 -39.33 14.36 -16.46
C SER A 416 -38.60 14.23 -17.79
N THR A 417 -38.81 13.10 -18.48
CA THR A 417 -38.38 12.91 -19.88
C THR A 417 -38.83 14.06 -20.79
N GLU A 418 -40.05 14.56 -20.62
CA GLU A 418 -40.58 15.71 -21.39
C GLU A 418 -39.79 17.00 -21.13
N SER A 419 -39.46 17.30 -19.86
CA SER A 419 -38.61 18.44 -19.51
C SER A 419 -37.23 18.32 -20.13
N HIS A 420 -36.64 17.12 -20.09
CA HIS A 420 -35.34 16.86 -20.70
C HIS A 420 -35.35 17.02 -22.22
N GLU A 421 -36.40 16.54 -22.90
CA GLU A 421 -36.59 16.73 -24.35
C GLU A 421 -36.61 18.22 -24.71
N GLU A 422 -37.44 19.01 -24.01
CA GLU A 422 -37.53 20.45 -24.20
C GLU A 422 -36.20 21.17 -23.92
N PHE A 423 -35.51 20.75 -22.87
CA PHE A 423 -34.24 21.36 -22.48
C PHE A 423 -33.11 21.06 -23.47
N CYS A 424 -32.98 19.80 -23.90
CA CYS A 424 -32.03 19.39 -24.93
C CYS A 424 -32.30 20.13 -26.25
N ALA A 425 -33.56 20.22 -26.67
CA ALA A 425 -33.95 20.94 -27.87
C ALA A 425 -33.63 22.45 -27.79
N ALA A 426 -33.85 23.07 -26.63
CA ALA A 426 -33.60 24.49 -26.41
C ALA A 426 -32.10 24.83 -26.39
N GLN A 427 -31.25 23.96 -25.86
CA GLN A 427 -29.82 24.21 -25.68
C GLN A 427 -28.92 23.55 -26.73
N GLY A 428 -29.46 22.63 -27.54
CA GLY A 428 -28.70 21.86 -28.52
C GLY A 428 -27.75 20.84 -27.88
N TYR A 429 -28.19 20.21 -26.79
CA TYR A 429 -27.42 19.17 -26.11
C TYR A 429 -27.47 17.85 -26.89
N ARG A 430 -26.32 17.17 -26.94
CA ARG A 430 -26.14 15.83 -27.53
C ARG A 430 -25.89 14.74 -26.50
N LEU A 431 -25.61 15.13 -25.26
CA LEU A 431 -25.55 14.20 -24.13
C LEU A 431 -26.94 13.72 -23.73
N ASP A 432 -27.02 12.49 -23.25
CA ASP A 432 -28.26 11.91 -22.72
C ASP A 432 -28.58 12.53 -21.34
N LEU A 433 -29.83 12.97 -21.16
CA LEU A 433 -30.36 13.42 -19.87
C LEU A 433 -31.34 12.35 -19.35
N LEU A 434 -31.10 11.85 -18.14
CA LEU A 434 -31.84 10.74 -17.54
C LEU A 434 -32.76 11.23 -16.42
N ALA A 435 -34.04 10.82 -16.51
CA ALA A 435 -35.11 11.29 -15.64
C ALA A 435 -35.26 10.43 -14.37
N ASP A 436 -34.64 10.87 -13.27
CA ASP A 436 -34.70 10.27 -11.92
C ASP A 436 -35.91 10.82 -11.12
N THR A 437 -37.12 10.66 -11.67
CA THR A 437 -38.34 11.35 -11.20
C THR A 437 -38.75 11.07 -9.75
N ASP A 438 -38.32 9.94 -9.17
CA ASP A 438 -38.55 9.59 -7.75
C ASP A 438 -37.36 9.95 -6.84
N ASN A 439 -36.26 10.43 -7.42
CA ASN A 439 -35.01 10.82 -6.76
C ASN A 439 -34.23 9.66 -6.15
N ALA A 440 -34.55 8.42 -6.54
CA ALA A 440 -33.92 7.25 -5.98
C ALA A 440 -32.43 7.19 -6.34
N VAL A 441 -32.08 7.46 -7.61
CA VAL A 441 -30.68 7.33 -8.08
C VAL A 441 -29.83 8.45 -7.50
N ARG A 442 -30.27 9.71 -7.57
CA ARG A 442 -29.51 10.85 -7.01
C ARG A 442 -29.39 10.79 -5.49
N GLY A 443 -30.39 10.26 -4.79
CA GLY A 443 -30.31 9.97 -3.38
C GLY A 443 -29.27 8.90 -3.07
N ALA A 444 -29.28 7.79 -3.81
CA ALA A 444 -28.35 6.67 -3.63
C ALA A 444 -26.89 7.06 -3.94
N TYR A 445 -26.66 7.97 -4.89
CA TYR A 445 -25.33 8.51 -5.23
C TYR A 445 -24.87 9.66 -4.34
N GLY A 446 -25.65 10.02 -3.31
CA GLY A 446 -25.29 11.08 -2.38
C GLY A 446 -25.31 12.49 -2.97
N ALA A 447 -26.07 12.70 -4.05
CA ALA A 447 -26.26 14.01 -4.67
C ALA A 447 -27.38 14.84 -3.99
N ALA A 448 -27.83 14.43 -2.81
CA ALA A 448 -28.76 15.18 -1.99
C ALA A 448 -28.32 15.13 -0.52
N THR A 449 -28.50 16.24 0.20
CA THR A 449 -28.27 16.32 1.64
C THR A 449 -29.45 15.77 2.43
N ALA A 450 -29.25 15.52 3.73
CA ALA A 450 -30.28 14.98 4.62
C ALA A 450 -31.55 15.86 4.73
N ASP A 451 -31.43 17.17 4.52
CA ASP A 451 -32.54 18.13 4.48
C ASP A 451 -33.19 18.27 3.10
N GLY A 452 -32.77 17.46 2.12
CA GLY A 452 -33.36 17.39 0.77
C GLY A 452 -32.83 18.43 -0.21
N ARG A 453 -31.78 19.18 0.14
CA ARG A 453 -31.12 20.09 -0.81
C ARG A 453 -30.32 19.27 -1.83
N ILE A 454 -30.63 19.49 -3.10
CA ILE A 454 -29.95 18.82 -4.21
C ILE A 454 -28.59 19.48 -4.45
N GLY A 455 -27.53 18.68 -4.43
CA GLY A 455 -26.17 19.08 -4.77
C GLY A 455 -25.88 18.92 -6.27
N ARG A 456 -24.75 19.49 -6.70
CA ARG A 456 -24.11 19.13 -7.97
C ARG A 456 -22.99 18.17 -7.66
N VAL A 457 -23.06 16.97 -8.22
CA VAL A 457 -22.05 15.93 -8.01
C VAL A 457 -21.80 15.24 -9.34
N SER A 458 -20.54 15.10 -9.71
CA SER A 458 -20.14 14.29 -10.85
C SER A 458 -19.29 13.14 -10.38
N TYR A 459 -19.57 11.93 -10.87
CA TYR A 459 -18.73 10.75 -10.64
C TYR A 459 -18.20 10.24 -11.97
N VAL A 460 -16.97 9.71 -11.95
CA VAL A 460 -16.42 8.93 -13.06
C VAL A 460 -16.38 7.48 -12.66
N VAL A 461 -17.04 6.65 -13.45
CA VAL A 461 -17.13 5.20 -13.27
C VAL A 461 -16.32 4.53 -14.37
N SER A 462 -15.34 3.71 -14.00
CA SER A 462 -14.57 2.90 -14.95
C SER A 462 -15.41 1.76 -15.53
N SER A 463 -15.01 1.21 -16.67
CA SER A 463 -15.73 0.14 -17.38
C SER A 463 -15.94 -1.15 -16.58
N ASP A 464 -15.10 -1.39 -15.56
CA ASP A 464 -15.27 -2.47 -14.58
C ASP A 464 -16.35 -2.17 -13.50
N GLY A 465 -16.94 -0.98 -13.53
CA GLY A 465 -18.04 -0.56 -12.67
C GLY A 465 -17.63 0.09 -11.35
N TYR A 466 -16.39 0.56 -11.21
CA TYR A 466 -15.89 1.19 -9.97
C TYR A 466 -15.81 2.71 -10.08
N ILE A 467 -16.09 3.41 -8.99
CA ILE A 467 -15.96 4.87 -8.91
C ILE A 467 -14.48 5.23 -8.81
N ARG A 468 -13.97 5.99 -9.78
CA ARG A 468 -12.54 6.39 -9.85
C ARG A 468 -12.29 7.81 -9.33
N GLY A 469 -13.34 8.60 -9.18
CA GLY A 469 -13.25 9.93 -8.60
C GLY A 469 -14.59 10.65 -8.66
N PHE A 470 -14.62 11.83 -8.04
CA PHE A 470 -15.80 12.68 -8.01
C PHE A 470 -15.43 14.16 -8.15
N CYS A 471 -16.42 15.00 -8.41
CA CYS A 471 -16.37 16.45 -8.24
C CYS A 471 -17.70 16.90 -7.63
N ALA A 472 -17.68 17.66 -6.54
CA ALA A 472 -18.90 18.15 -5.90
C ALA A 472 -18.76 19.63 -5.52
N SER A 473 -19.33 20.52 -6.34
CA SER A 473 -19.30 21.96 -6.12
C SER A 473 -20.61 22.61 -6.59
N SER A 474 -21.26 23.39 -5.71
CA SER A 474 -22.50 24.08 -6.08
C SER A 474 -22.27 25.41 -6.82
N SER A 475 -21.04 25.93 -6.81
CA SER A 475 -20.67 27.25 -7.35
C SER A 475 -19.73 27.20 -8.55
N GLU A 476 -19.10 26.06 -8.83
CA GLU A 476 -18.10 25.92 -9.90
C GLU A 476 -18.61 24.99 -11.00
N MET A 477 -19.70 25.40 -11.65
CA MET A 477 -20.40 24.60 -12.66
C MET A 477 -19.48 24.09 -13.79
N GLU A 478 -18.50 24.89 -14.20
CA GLU A 478 -17.56 24.52 -15.28
C GLU A 478 -16.46 23.55 -14.82
N ALA A 479 -16.18 23.46 -13.52
CA ALA A 479 -15.12 22.61 -12.97
C ALA A 479 -15.47 21.11 -13.10
N HIS A 480 -16.76 20.78 -13.09
CA HIS A 480 -17.25 19.40 -13.13
C HIS A 480 -16.75 18.61 -14.35
N ALA A 481 -16.89 19.17 -15.56
CA ALA A 481 -16.44 18.50 -16.78
C ALA A 481 -14.91 18.39 -16.85
N ALA A 482 -14.18 19.41 -16.39
CA ALA A 482 -12.73 19.39 -16.35
C ALA A 482 -12.19 18.34 -15.38
N ALA A 483 -12.77 18.25 -14.18
CA ALA A 483 -12.41 17.25 -13.18
C ALA A 483 -12.69 15.82 -13.69
N ALA A 484 -13.83 15.61 -14.37
CA ALA A 484 -14.13 14.31 -14.97
C ALA A 484 -13.09 13.88 -16.01
N LEU A 485 -12.64 14.79 -16.88
CA LEU A 485 -11.58 14.52 -17.85
C LEU A 485 -10.22 14.26 -17.19
N GLU A 486 -9.89 14.95 -16.11
CA GLU A 486 -8.67 14.69 -15.34
C GLU A 486 -8.68 13.28 -14.73
N ILE A 487 -9.82 12.85 -14.17
CA ILE A 487 -9.98 11.49 -13.64
C ILE A 487 -9.82 10.45 -14.76
N LEU A 488 -10.47 10.64 -15.92
CA LEU A 488 -10.33 9.76 -17.09
C LEU A 488 -8.87 9.70 -17.61
N GLY A 489 -8.17 10.83 -17.59
CA GLY A 489 -6.76 10.92 -17.94
C GLY A 489 -5.87 10.10 -17.02
N ARG A 490 -6.10 10.17 -15.69
CA ARG A 490 -5.38 9.36 -14.70
C ARG A 490 -5.60 7.87 -14.91
N MET A 491 -6.85 7.45 -15.12
CA MET A 491 -7.21 6.04 -15.39
C MET A 491 -6.50 5.47 -16.64
N SER A 492 -6.32 6.29 -17.67
CA SER A 492 -5.65 5.88 -18.91
C SER A 492 -4.12 5.84 -18.77
N GLY A 493 -3.56 6.60 -17.83
CA GLY A 493 -2.13 6.57 -17.52
C GLY A 493 -1.72 5.30 -16.76
N ASP A 494 -2.60 4.79 -15.89
CA ASP A 494 -2.34 3.59 -15.10
C ASP A 494 -2.34 2.30 -15.97
N THR A 495 -3.11 2.28 -17.05
CA THR A 495 -3.15 1.15 -18.01
C THR A 495 -1.99 1.13 -19.01
N ALA A 496 -1.27 2.24 -19.19
CA ALA A 496 -0.10 2.30 -20.07
C ALA A 496 1.19 1.75 -19.44
N GLY A 497 1.11 1.32 -18.17
CA GLY A 497 2.19 0.64 -17.43
C GLY A 497 2.05 -0.89 -17.32
N GLU A 498 0.95 -1.46 -17.82
CA GLU A 498 0.80 -2.91 -18.07
C GLU A 498 1.52 -3.32 -19.37
#